data_AF-A0A0A6PC15-F1
#
_entry.id   AF-A0A0A6PC15-F1
#
_cell.length_a   1.000
_cell.length_b   1.000
_cell.length_c   1.000
_cell.angle_alpha   90.00
_cell.angle_beta   90.00
_cell.angle_gamma   90.00
#
_symmetry.space_group_name_H-M   'P 1'
#
loop_
_entity.id
_entity.type
_entity.pdbx_description
1 polymer ?
#
loop_
_entity_poly.entity_id
_entity_poly.type
_entity_poly.pdbx_seq_one_letter_code
_entity_poly.pdbx_strand_id
1 'polypeptide(L)'
;MIGAIAGDIIGSVYEGNSIKTKNFPLFSFGCTFTDDTVLTVALADSILNKVPYVNKLKEYYRYYPWAGYGGNFHRWAASDNNKPYNSWGNGSAMRVSPIGFAYDDLETVLEKASLSASVTHNHPEGIKGAQATAAAIFLAKTGKDKRTIKDYIENTFGYNLSIPLETIRPTYYFDVSCQGSVPQAITAFLESENYEDAIRNAISLGGDSDTQACITGGIAQAFYGGVPNFIQKQVFKILDKRLRDITEPFAAKYLAGK
;
A
#
# COMPACT_ATOMS: atom_id res chain seq x y z
N MET A 1 5.08 -3.50 5.78
CA MET A 1 4.98 -4.38 4.60
C MET A 1 3.98 -5.51 4.82
N ILE A 2 4.12 -6.37 5.86
CA ILE A 2 3.14 -7.44 6.15
C ILE A 2 1.70 -6.89 6.30
N GLY A 3 1.55 -5.72 6.91
CA GLY A 3 0.25 -5.06 7.03
C GLY A 3 -0.32 -4.60 5.68
N ALA A 4 0.53 -4.14 4.76
CA ALA A 4 0.08 -3.80 3.41
C ALA A 4 -0.42 -5.06 2.67
N ILE A 5 0.34 -6.15 2.74
CA ILE A 5 -0.03 -7.45 2.16
C ILE A 5 -1.32 -8.00 2.77
N ALA A 6 -1.49 -7.88 4.10
CA ALA A 6 -2.73 -8.27 4.75
C ALA A 6 -3.91 -7.41 4.29
N GLY A 7 -3.72 -6.11 4.13
CA GLY A 7 -4.74 -5.19 3.62
C GLY A 7 -5.24 -5.58 2.24
N ASP A 8 -4.31 -5.79 1.30
CA ASP A 8 -4.60 -6.33 -0.05
C ASP A 8 -5.41 -7.64 0.06
N ILE A 9 -4.86 -8.66 0.73
CA ILE A 9 -5.50 -9.99 0.80
C ILE A 9 -6.92 -9.92 1.35
N ILE A 10 -7.14 -9.17 2.43
CA ILE A 10 -8.45 -9.02 3.06
C ILE A 10 -9.39 -8.22 2.14
N GLY A 11 -8.88 -7.17 1.48
CA GLY A 11 -9.65 -6.30 0.60
C GLY A 11 -10.00 -6.90 -0.76
N SER A 12 -9.25 -7.89 -1.25
CA SER A 12 -9.36 -8.47 -2.59
C SER A 12 -10.76 -8.94 -2.98
N VAL A 13 -11.53 -9.50 -2.04
CA VAL A 13 -12.89 -9.98 -2.30
C VAL A 13 -13.96 -8.87 -2.31
N TYR A 14 -13.60 -7.69 -1.79
CA TYR A 14 -14.47 -6.51 -1.69
C TYR A 14 -14.22 -5.51 -2.82
N GLU A 15 -13.10 -5.63 -3.54
CA GLU A 15 -12.89 -4.96 -4.81
C GLU A 15 -13.97 -5.43 -5.80
N GLY A 16 -14.71 -4.48 -6.41
CA GLY A 16 -15.86 -4.79 -7.27
C GLY A 16 -17.12 -5.31 -6.56
N ASN A 17 -17.03 -5.73 -5.29
CA ASN A 17 -18.15 -6.18 -4.43
C ASN A 17 -18.20 -5.36 -3.14
N SER A 18 -18.33 -4.05 -3.29
CA SER A 18 -18.16 -3.09 -2.19
C SER A 18 -19.11 -3.33 -1.02
N ILE A 19 -18.57 -3.17 0.18
CA ILE A 19 -19.32 -3.19 1.44
C ILE A 19 -19.23 -1.82 2.13
N LYS A 20 -20.33 -1.39 2.75
CA LYS A 20 -20.44 -0.08 3.42
C LYS A 20 -20.56 -0.19 4.94
N THR A 21 -20.04 -1.28 5.51
CA THR A 21 -20.05 -1.57 6.95
C THR A 21 -18.70 -2.15 7.38
N LYS A 22 -18.34 -1.95 8.65
CA LYS A 22 -17.16 -2.55 9.28
C LYS A 22 -17.38 -4.01 9.69
N ASN A 23 -18.63 -4.47 9.69
CA ASN A 23 -18.99 -5.83 10.10
C ASN A 23 -18.91 -6.81 8.92
N PHE A 24 -17.74 -7.43 8.77
CA PHE A 24 -17.48 -8.47 7.78
C PHE A 24 -16.36 -9.41 8.26
N PRO A 25 -16.28 -10.66 7.76
CA PRO A 25 -15.17 -11.55 8.06
C PRO A 25 -13.88 -11.04 7.39
N LEU A 26 -12.78 -10.91 8.15
CA LEU A 26 -11.50 -10.48 7.54
C LEU A 26 -10.99 -11.47 6.48
N PHE A 27 -11.22 -12.76 6.70
CA PHE A 27 -10.82 -13.80 5.75
C PHE A 27 -12.04 -14.60 5.35
N SER A 28 -12.25 -14.71 4.04
CA SER A 28 -13.33 -15.47 3.44
C SER A 28 -12.80 -16.31 2.27
N PHE A 29 -13.64 -17.19 1.72
CA PHE A 29 -13.29 -17.92 0.53
C PHE A 29 -13.08 -16.95 -0.64
N GLY A 30 -11.91 -17.03 -1.29
CA GLY A 30 -11.54 -16.14 -2.39
C GLY A 30 -10.52 -15.06 -2.04
N CYS A 31 -10.25 -14.80 -0.74
CA CYS A 31 -9.17 -13.90 -0.34
C CYS A 31 -7.84 -14.38 -0.91
N THR A 32 -7.19 -13.53 -1.70
CA THR A 32 -5.91 -13.79 -2.35
C THR A 32 -5.11 -12.50 -2.43
N PHE A 33 -3.80 -12.59 -2.64
CA PHE A 33 -2.99 -11.42 -2.95
C PHE A 33 -3.25 -10.94 -4.38
N THR A 34 -3.16 -9.63 -4.62
CA THR A 34 -3.28 -9.00 -5.95
C THR A 34 -1.95 -8.39 -6.40
N ASP A 35 -1.97 -7.52 -7.41
CA ASP A 35 -0.79 -6.81 -7.86
C ASP A 35 -0.21 -5.87 -6.79
N ASP A 36 -1.00 -5.42 -5.85
CA ASP A 36 -0.59 -4.70 -4.65
C ASP A 36 0.54 -5.39 -3.90
N THR A 37 0.30 -6.63 -3.48
CA THR A 37 1.30 -7.47 -2.83
C THR A 37 2.44 -7.80 -3.78
N VAL A 38 2.14 -8.20 -5.02
CA VAL A 38 3.19 -8.62 -5.96
C VAL A 38 4.20 -7.49 -6.19
N LEU A 39 3.72 -6.26 -6.40
CA LEU A 39 4.58 -5.10 -6.62
C LEU A 39 5.19 -4.55 -5.32
N THR A 40 4.52 -4.71 -4.18
CA THR A 40 5.11 -4.46 -2.85
C THR A 40 6.33 -5.35 -2.63
N VAL A 41 6.21 -6.66 -2.88
CA VAL A 41 7.31 -7.61 -2.72
C VAL A 41 8.41 -7.35 -3.76
N ALA A 42 8.07 -6.94 -4.98
CA ALA A 42 9.06 -6.53 -5.98
C ALA A 42 9.93 -5.35 -5.51
N LEU A 43 9.33 -4.36 -4.83
CA LEU A 43 10.07 -3.24 -4.24
C LEU A 43 10.94 -3.70 -3.06
N ALA A 44 10.43 -4.60 -2.21
CA ALA A 44 11.21 -5.19 -1.12
C ALA A 44 12.45 -5.95 -1.65
N ASP A 45 12.29 -6.75 -2.71
CA ASP A 45 13.37 -7.47 -3.40
C ASP A 45 14.41 -6.48 -3.97
N SER A 46 13.94 -5.45 -4.68
CA SER A 46 14.80 -4.38 -5.21
C SER A 46 15.67 -3.73 -4.13
N ILE A 47 15.09 -3.42 -2.97
CA ILE A 47 15.81 -2.83 -1.83
C ILE A 47 16.82 -3.80 -1.22
N LEU A 48 16.42 -5.06 -0.98
CA LEU A 48 17.30 -6.08 -0.37
C LEU A 48 18.51 -6.39 -1.25
N ASN A 49 18.27 -6.54 -2.55
CA ASN A 49 19.27 -7.00 -3.51
C ASN A 49 19.92 -5.88 -4.32
N LYS A 50 19.54 -4.61 -4.06
CA LYS A 50 20.06 -3.41 -4.75
C LYS A 50 19.91 -3.49 -6.28
N VAL A 51 18.81 -4.09 -6.74
CA VAL A 51 18.46 -4.20 -8.16
C VAL A 51 17.54 -3.03 -8.54
N PRO A 52 17.68 -2.38 -9.71
CA PRO A 52 16.79 -1.30 -10.12
C PRO A 52 15.30 -1.67 -10.07
N TYR A 53 14.45 -0.76 -9.56
CA TYR A 53 13.00 -0.99 -9.40
C TYR A 53 12.33 -1.49 -10.69
N VAL A 54 12.65 -0.89 -11.84
CA VAL A 54 12.10 -1.27 -13.14
C VAL A 54 12.31 -2.75 -13.47
N ASN A 55 13.48 -3.30 -13.13
CA ASN A 55 13.81 -4.68 -13.42
C ASN A 55 12.94 -5.61 -12.55
N LYS A 56 12.83 -5.32 -11.25
CA LYS A 56 12.03 -6.12 -10.32
C LYS A 56 10.53 -6.03 -10.60
N LEU A 57 10.00 -4.85 -10.94
CA LEU A 57 8.59 -4.70 -11.31
C LEU A 57 8.23 -5.55 -12.53
N LYS A 58 9.06 -5.57 -13.58
CA LYS A 58 8.83 -6.41 -14.76
C LYS A 58 9.08 -7.89 -14.50
N GLU A 59 10.08 -8.23 -13.69
CA GLU A 59 10.35 -9.61 -13.28
C GLU A 59 9.14 -10.22 -12.54
N TYR A 60 8.60 -9.52 -11.55
CA TYR A 60 7.45 -9.99 -10.78
C TYR A 60 6.17 -10.05 -11.61
N TYR A 61 5.94 -9.10 -12.50
CA TYR A 61 4.86 -9.19 -13.46
C TYR A 61 4.92 -10.48 -14.29
N ARG A 62 6.11 -10.89 -14.76
CA ARG A 62 6.26 -12.14 -15.54
C ARG A 62 5.96 -13.39 -14.72
N TYR A 63 6.21 -13.35 -13.41
CA TYR A 63 5.85 -14.46 -12.51
C TYR A 63 4.36 -14.50 -12.20
N TYR A 64 3.67 -13.35 -12.22
CA TYR A 64 2.27 -13.23 -11.82
C TYR A 64 1.43 -12.39 -12.79
N PRO A 65 1.38 -12.70 -14.10
CA PRO A 65 0.79 -11.79 -15.11
C PRO A 65 -0.72 -11.54 -14.95
N TRP A 66 -1.39 -12.34 -14.13
CA TRP A 66 -2.83 -12.32 -13.87
C TRP A 66 -3.21 -11.82 -12.47
N ALA A 67 -2.33 -11.06 -11.81
CA ALA A 67 -2.52 -10.63 -10.42
C ALA A 67 -3.50 -9.47 -10.20
N GLY A 68 -4.10 -8.88 -11.25
CA GLY A 68 -5.06 -7.76 -11.09
C GLY A 68 -4.64 -6.42 -11.72
N TYR A 69 -3.46 -6.35 -12.33
CA TYR A 69 -2.88 -5.09 -12.82
C TYR A 69 -3.81 -4.19 -13.64
N GLY A 70 -3.80 -2.90 -13.32
CA GLY A 70 -4.37 -1.86 -14.18
C GLY A 70 -3.81 -1.90 -15.61
N GLY A 71 -4.68 -1.68 -16.61
CA GLY A 71 -4.37 -1.95 -18.02
C GLY A 71 -3.14 -1.22 -18.58
N ASN A 72 -2.81 -0.03 -18.08
CA ASN A 72 -1.58 0.67 -18.48
C ASN A 72 -0.32 0.01 -17.92
N PHE A 73 -0.35 -0.42 -16.66
CA PHE A 73 0.77 -1.14 -16.06
C PHE A 73 0.96 -2.49 -16.75
N HIS A 74 -0.11 -3.23 -17.00
CA HIS A 74 -0.06 -4.50 -17.72
C HIS A 74 0.63 -4.35 -19.09
N ARG A 75 0.21 -3.36 -19.90
CA ARG A 75 0.83 -3.09 -21.21
C ARG A 75 2.30 -2.70 -21.09
N TRP A 76 2.65 -1.86 -20.12
CA TRP A 76 4.03 -1.47 -19.87
C TRP A 76 4.89 -2.67 -19.46
N ALA A 77 4.43 -3.47 -18.49
CA ALA A 77 5.19 -4.58 -17.92
C ALA A 77 5.36 -5.75 -18.91
N ALA A 78 4.36 -5.99 -19.77
CA ALA A 78 4.42 -6.98 -20.84
C ALA A 78 5.37 -6.59 -22.00
N SER A 79 5.67 -5.30 -22.16
CA SER A 79 6.55 -4.81 -23.23
C SER A 79 8.02 -4.78 -22.83
N ASP A 80 8.92 -4.63 -23.80
CA ASP A 80 10.35 -4.33 -23.56
C ASP A 80 10.62 -2.84 -23.26
N ASN A 81 9.58 -1.99 -23.32
CA ASN A 81 9.72 -0.56 -23.08
C ASN A 81 9.79 -0.25 -21.58
N ASN A 82 10.83 0.48 -21.16
CA ASN A 82 11.02 0.93 -19.78
C ASN A 82 10.57 2.38 -19.54
N LYS A 83 10.13 3.11 -20.58
CA LYS A 83 9.65 4.48 -20.42
C LYS A 83 8.34 4.50 -19.63
N PRO A 84 8.19 5.39 -18.63
CA PRO A 84 6.95 5.53 -17.90
C PRO A 84 5.85 6.12 -18.80
N TYR A 85 4.59 5.99 -18.37
CA TYR A 85 3.41 6.30 -19.19
C TYR A 85 2.51 7.38 -18.56
N ASN A 86 3.09 8.31 -17.78
CA ASN A 86 2.45 9.48 -17.20
C ASN A 86 1.17 9.18 -16.38
N SER A 87 1.19 8.08 -15.62
CA SER A 87 0.07 7.66 -14.81
C SER A 87 -0.02 8.45 -13.50
N TRP A 88 -1.24 8.87 -13.14
CA TRP A 88 -1.62 9.49 -11.87
C TRP A 88 -2.27 8.50 -10.88
N GLY A 89 -2.33 7.21 -11.25
CA GLY A 89 -2.98 6.18 -10.47
C GLY A 89 -2.27 5.80 -9.16
N ASN A 90 -3.05 5.24 -8.25
CA ASN A 90 -2.66 4.77 -6.91
C ASN A 90 -1.71 3.55 -6.92
N GLY A 91 -1.48 2.93 -8.08
CA GLY A 91 -0.52 1.84 -8.26
C GLY A 91 0.93 2.17 -7.89
N SER A 92 1.25 3.46 -7.72
CA SER A 92 2.50 3.93 -7.14
C SER A 92 2.51 3.89 -5.61
N ALA A 93 1.40 4.25 -4.97
CA ALA A 93 1.22 4.30 -3.53
C ALA A 93 1.03 2.91 -2.91
N MET A 94 0.25 2.03 -3.56
CA MET A 94 -0.05 0.69 -3.04
C MET A 94 1.20 -0.16 -2.77
N ARG A 95 2.23 0.00 -3.61
CA ARG A 95 3.48 -0.78 -3.55
C ARG A 95 4.58 -0.17 -2.69
N VAL A 96 4.44 1.08 -2.25
CA VAL A 96 5.56 1.89 -1.73
C VAL A 96 5.95 1.52 -0.29
N SER A 97 5.14 0.71 0.40
CA SER A 97 5.33 0.43 1.82
C SER A 97 6.75 0.01 2.23
N PRO A 98 7.49 -0.82 1.47
CA PRO A 98 8.87 -1.20 1.83
C PRO A 98 9.80 0.00 1.98
N ILE A 99 9.63 1.06 1.19
CA ILE A 99 10.48 2.26 1.24
C ILE A 99 10.29 2.99 2.57
N GLY A 100 9.05 3.13 3.05
CA GLY A 100 8.77 3.76 4.35
C GLY A 100 9.38 3.01 5.54
N PHE A 101 9.66 1.70 5.39
CA PHE A 101 10.32 0.90 6.42
C PHE A 101 11.85 0.82 6.26
N ALA A 102 12.38 0.87 5.04
CA ALA A 102 13.77 0.49 4.78
C ALA A 102 14.82 1.58 5.06
N TYR A 103 14.40 2.85 5.06
CA TYR A 103 15.30 4.00 5.21
C TYR A 103 15.11 4.71 6.56
N ASP A 104 16.12 5.47 6.97
CA ASP A 104 16.26 5.99 8.34
C ASP A 104 15.98 7.48 8.47
N ASP A 105 15.84 8.19 7.34
CA ASP A 105 15.48 9.61 7.29
C ASP A 105 14.41 9.89 6.24
N LEU A 106 13.63 10.95 6.48
CA LEU A 106 12.47 11.29 5.67
C LEU A 106 12.85 11.77 4.27
N GLU A 107 13.99 12.47 4.12
CA GLU A 107 14.45 12.97 2.82
C GLU A 107 14.73 11.81 1.86
N THR A 108 15.49 10.81 2.32
CA THR A 108 15.76 9.57 1.59
C THR A 108 14.47 8.81 1.29
N VAL A 109 13.53 8.72 2.24
CA VAL A 109 12.22 8.08 2.00
C VAL A 109 11.47 8.75 0.85
N LEU A 110 11.41 10.09 0.84
CA LEU A 110 10.73 10.85 -0.21
C LEU A 110 11.43 10.73 -1.57
N GLU A 111 12.76 10.75 -1.59
CA GLU A 111 13.56 10.56 -2.80
C GLU A 111 13.30 9.16 -3.39
N LYS A 112 13.42 8.11 -2.58
CA LYS A 112 13.27 6.73 -3.03
C LYS A 112 11.84 6.42 -3.44
N ALA A 113 10.84 6.96 -2.74
CA ALA A 113 9.44 6.86 -3.13
C ALA A 113 9.21 7.49 -4.51
N SER A 114 9.73 8.70 -4.75
CA SER A 114 9.67 9.39 -6.04
C SER A 114 10.33 8.59 -7.16
N LEU A 115 11.54 8.06 -6.92
CA LEU A 115 12.25 7.22 -7.89
C LEU A 115 11.47 5.94 -8.23
N SER A 116 10.86 5.28 -7.23
CA SER A 116 10.06 4.07 -7.44
C SER A 116 8.74 4.33 -8.18
N ALA A 117 8.11 5.48 -7.94
CA ALA A 117 6.90 5.90 -8.62
C ALA A 117 7.18 6.27 -10.08
N SER A 118 8.24 7.04 -10.33
CA SER A 118 8.60 7.58 -11.64
C SER A 118 8.88 6.52 -12.71
N VAL A 119 9.10 5.26 -12.32
CA VAL A 119 9.26 4.14 -13.26
C VAL A 119 7.98 3.88 -14.08
N THR A 120 6.79 4.16 -13.51
CA THR A 120 5.50 3.91 -14.18
C THR A 120 4.51 5.09 -14.05
N HIS A 121 4.55 5.79 -12.93
CA HIS A 121 3.66 6.86 -12.52
C HIS A 121 4.41 8.20 -12.43
N ASN A 122 5.04 8.64 -13.52
CA ASN A 122 5.82 9.89 -13.55
C ASN A 122 4.95 11.17 -13.64
N HIS A 123 3.63 11.05 -13.47
CA HIS A 123 2.77 12.21 -13.26
C HIS A 123 2.97 12.75 -11.83
N PRO A 124 2.93 14.08 -11.59
CA PRO A 124 3.10 14.66 -10.26
C PRO A 124 2.22 14.02 -9.18
N GLU A 125 0.95 13.74 -9.50
CA GLU A 125 0.00 13.11 -8.57
C GLU A 125 0.34 11.64 -8.24
N GLY A 126 0.94 10.91 -9.18
CA GLY A 126 1.44 9.55 -8.93
C GLY A 126 2.61 9.57 -7.95
N ILE A 127 3.59 10.44 -8.20
CA ILE A 127 4.73 10.65 -7.30
C ILE A 127 4.27 11.11 -5.91
N LYS A 128 3.33 12.07 -5.87
CA LYS A 128 2.77 12.62 -4.63
C LYS A 128 2.11 11.55 -3.76
N GLY A 129 1.29 10.68 -4.34
CA GLY A 129 0.64 9.59 -3.60
C GLY A 129 1.63 8.60 -3.00
N ALA A 130 2.67 8.22 -3.75
CA ALA A 130 3.73 7.35 -3.26
C ALA A 130 4.53 8.00 -2.12
N GLN A 131 4.91 9.27 -2.28
CA GLN A 131 5.63 10.02 -1.26
C GLN A 131 4.80 10.20 0.02
N ALA A 132 3.53 10.57 -0.09
CA ALA A 132 2.64 10.74 1.06
C ALA A 132 2.47 9.42 1.83
N THR A 133 2.26 8.31 1.13
CA THR A 133 2.12 6.98 1.75
C THR A 133 3.41 6.56 2.45
N ALA A 134 4.56 6.70 1.78
CA ALA A 134 5.86 6.35 2.37
C ALA A 134 6.21 7.24 3.57
N ALA A 135 5.90 8.53 3.51
CA ALA A 135 6.09 9.48 4.61
C ALA A 135 5.21 9.13 5.82
N ALA A 136 3.93 8.82 5.60
CA ALA A 136 3.03 8.41 6.68
C ALA A 136 3.55 7.15 7.40
N ILE A 137 4.05 6.17 6.64
CA ILE A 137 4.68 4.95 7.19
C ILE A 137 5.94 5.29 7.98
N PHE A 138 6.83 6.12 7.44
CA PHE A 138 8.06 6.51 8.11
C PHE A 138 7.80 7.29 9.41
N LEU A 139 6.89 8.26 9.38
CA LEU A 139 6.52 9.05 10.55
C LEU A 139 5.88 8.18 11.63
N ALA A 140 5.00 7.25 11.24
CA ALA A 140 4.44 6.26 12.16
C ALA A 140 5.53 5.35 12.77
N LYS A 141 6.42 4.80 11.94
CA LYS A 141 7.56 3.96 12.38
C LYS A 141 8.49 4.70 13.36
N THR A 142 8.62 6.01 13.22
CA THR A 142 9.47 6.86 14.06
C THR A 142 8.74 7.43 15.28
N GLY A 143 7.54 6.92 15.59
CA GLY A 143 6.81 7.22 16.82
C GLY A 143 6.07 8.56 16.80
N LYS A 144 5.81 9.13 15.62
CA LYS A 144 4.96 10.33 15.51
C LYS A 144 3.50 9.97 15.75
N ASP A 145 2.79 10.83 16.47
CA ASP A 145 1.36 10.68 16.70
C ASP A 145 0.56 10.96 15.42
N LYS A 146 -0.71 10.54 15.42
CA LYS A 146 -1.62 10.70 14.28
C LYS A 146 -1.82 12.15 13.87
N ARG A 147 -1.81 13.07 14.83
CA ARG A 147 -1.96 14.51 14.56
C ARG A 147 -0.76 15.02 13.77
N THR A 148 0.45 14.69 14.20
CA THR A 148 1.69 15.07 13.50
C THR A 148 1.74 14.47 12.10
N ILE A 149 1.32 13.21 11.94
CA ILE A 149 1.24 12.56 10.63
C ILE A 149 0.23 13.31 9.75
N LYS A 150 -0.99 13.57 10.24
CA LYS A 150 -2.02 14.32 9.53
C LYS A 150 -1.50 15.69 9.09
N ASP A 151 -1.01 16.49 10.03
CA ASP A 151 -0.53 17.85 9.78
C ASP A 151 0.62 17.85 8.75
N TYR A 152 1.55 16.89 8.81
CA TYR A 152 2.61 16.78 7.82
C TYR A 152 2.07 16.47 6.43
N ILE A 153 1.13 15.52 6.32
CA ILE A 153 0.57 15.11 5.02
C ILE A 153 -0.26 16.24 4.40
N GLU A 154 -1.11 16.92 5.18
CA GLU A 154 -1.92 18.04 4.69
C GLU A 154 -1.03 19.21 4.23
N ASN A 155 -0.02 19.60 5.03
CA ASN A 155 0.85 20.74 4.71
C ASN A 155 1.82 20.46 3.55
N THR A 156 2.32 19.24 3.42
CA THR A 156 3.36 18.90 2.43
C THR A 156 2.74 18.49 1.09
N PHE A 157 1.62 17.77 1.10
CA PHE A 157 1.03 17.17 -0.11
C PHE A 157 -0.34 17.76 -0.48
N GLY A 158 -0.91 18.63 0.36
CA GLY A 158 -2.19 19.29 0.09
C GLY A 158 -3.39 18.33 0.09
N TYR A 159 -3.25 17.14 0.65
CA TYR A 159 -4.39 16.23 0.84
C TYR A 159 -5.30 16.75 1.95
N ASN A 160 -6.62 16.64 1.76
CA ASN A 160 -7.59 16.94 2.82
C ASN A 160 -7.89 15.65 3.59
N LEU A 161 -7.43 15.58 4.84
CA LEU A 161 -7.60 14.42 5.73
C LEU A 161 -8.59 14.74 6.87
N SER A 162 -9.35 15.83 6.73
CA SER A 162 -10.23 16.35 7.77
C SER A 162 -11.69 15.93 7.57
N ILE A 163 -12.02 15.24 6.47
CA ILE A 163 -13.36 14.73 6.20
C ILE A 163 -13.53 13.40 6.94
N PRO A 164 -14.51 13.26 7.87
CA PRO A 164 -14.68 12.02 8.62
C PRO A 164 -15.06 10.83 7.75
N LEU A 165 -14.63 9.62 8.11
CA LEU A 165 -15.00 8.39 7.39
C LEU A 165 -16.51 8.22 7.29
N GLU A 166 -17.26 8.61 8.33
CA GLU A 166 -18.72 8.52 8.33
C GLU A 166 -19.38 9.40 7.26
N THR A 167 -18.73 10.52 6.90
CA THR A 167 -19.15 11.39 5.80
C THR A 167 -18.71 10.85 4.44
N ILE A 168 -17.53 10.22 4.35
CA ILE A 168 -16.99 9.65 3.11
C ILE A 168 -17.74 8.37 2.71
N ARG A 169 -17.99 7.47 3.67
CA ARG A 169 -18.49 6.10 3.46
C ARG A 169 -19.73 6.00 2.55
N PRO A 170 -20.79 6.81 2.74
CA PRO A 170 -22.02 6.67 1.95
C PRO A 170 -21.86 7.02 0.48
N THR A 171 -20.90 7.89 0.12
CA THR A 171 -20.77 8.47 -1.22
C THR A 171 -19.50 8.04 -1.94
N TYR A 172 -18.52 7.49 -1.23
CA TYR A 172 -17.28 7.02 -1.84
C TYR A 172 -17.53 5.91 -2.86
N TYR A 173 -16.83 5.96 -3.98
CA TYR A 173 -16.95 5.00 -5.07
C TYR A 173 -15.55 4.59 -5.55
N PHE A 174 -15.50 3.66 -6.49
CA PHE A 174 -14.25 3.13 -7.03
C PHE A 174 -13.41 4.22 -7.71
N ASP A 175 -12.26 4.55 -7.12
CA ASP A 175 -11.35 5.58 -7.61
C ASP A 175 -9.89 5.09 -7.56
N VAL A 176 -9.32 4.91 -8.74
CA VAL A 176 -7.94 4.42 -8.92
C VAL A 176 -6.90 5.55 -8.90
N SER A 177 -7.31 6.81 -8.70
CA SER A 177 -6.39 7.96 -8.64
C SER A 177 -5.69 8.04 -7.29
N CYS A 178 -4.46 8.56 -7.29
CA CYS A 178 -3.82 8.93 -6.03
C CYS A 178 -4.65 9.96 -5.25
N GLN A 179 -5.29 10.93 -5.93
CA GLN A 179 -6.06 11.98 -5.25
C GLN A 179 -7.34 11.49 -4.59
N GLY A 180 -7.96 10.48 -5.18
CA GLY A 180 -9.23 9.93 -4.73
C GLY A 180 -9.09 8.80 -3.72
N SER A 181 -7.97 8.06 -3.71
CA SER A 181 -7.79 6.89 -2.83
C SER A 181 -6.81 7.11 -1.68
N VAL A 182 -5.63 7.70 -1.93
CA VAL A 182 -4.59 7.89 -0.90
C VAL A 182 -5.08 8.67 0.32
N PRO A 183 -5.75 9.85 0.18
CA PRO A 183 -6.24 10.55 1.35
C PRO A 183 -7.24 9.73 2.15
N GLN A 184 -8.09 8.93 1.50
CA GLN A 184 -9.11 8.15 2.21
C GLN A 184 -8.51 6.95 2.94
N ALA A 185 -7.50 6.32 2.35
CA ALA A 185 -6.72 5.28 3.01
C ALA A 185 -5.95 5.82 4.23
N ILE A 186 -5.40 7.03 4.14
CA ILE A 186 -4.74 7.69 5.29
C ILE A 186 -5.77 8.04 6.36
N THR A 187 -6.91 8.63 6.00
CA THR A 187 -8.02 8.92 6.94
C THR A 187 -8.52 7.65 7.63
N ALA A 188 -8.62 6.53 6.91
CA ALA A 188 -8.99 5.24 7.47
C ALA A 188 -8.04 4.79 8.60
N PHE A 189 -6.75 5.04 8.44
CA PHE A 189 -5.75 4.85 9.49
C PHE A 189 -5.93 5.88 10.62
N LEU A 190 -6.09 7.17 10.31
CA LEU A 190 -6.18 8.22 11.32
C LEU A 190 -7.35 7.99 12.29
N GLU A 191 -8.49 7.52 11.81
CA GLU A 191 -9.67 7.21 12.64
C GLU A 191 -9.66 5.81 13.27
N SER A 192 -8.61 5.01 13.07
CA SER A 192 -8.57 3.65 13.62
C SER A 192 -8.19 3.59 15.10
N GLU A 193 -8.52 2.50 15.79
CA GLU A 193 -8.04 2.27 17.17
C GLU A 193 -6.94 1.20 17.27
N ASN A 194 -6.88 0.32 16.28
CA ASN A 194 -5.91 -0.75 16.17
C ASN A 194 -5.77 -1.18 14.70
N TYR A 195 -4.88 -2.14 14.43
CA TYR A 195 -4.61 -2.61 13.07
C TYR A 195 -5.87 -3.16 12.37
N GLU A 196 -6.62 -4.04 13.04
CA GLU A 196 -7.82 -4.63 12.46
C GLU A 196 -8.87 -3.56 12.16
N ASP A 197 -9.07 -2.63 13.09
CA ASP A 197 -9.98 -1.51 12.92
C ASP A 197 -9.61 -0.61 11.73
N ALA A 198 -8.31 -0.39 11.49
CA ALA A 198 -7.83 0.35 10.32
C ALA A 198 -8.20 -0.34 8.99
N ILE A 199 -8.02 -1.66 8.92
CA ILE A 199 -8.42 -2.45 7.74
C ILE A 199 -9.94 -2.41 7.56
N ARG A 200 -10.71 -2.55 8.65
CA ARG A 200 -12.18 -2.45 8.61
C ARG A 200 -12.64 -1.07 8.15
N ASN A 201 -12.00 -0.01 8.62
CA ASN A 201 -12.28 1.36 8.18
C ASN A 201 -12.08 1.50 6.67
N ALA A 202 -10.93 1.09 6.15
CA ALA A 202 -10.59 1.19 4.73
C ALA A 202 -11.57 0.42 3.84
N ILE A 203 -11.77 -0.87 4.12
CA ILE A 203 -12.68 -1.72 3.31
C ILE A 203 -14.13 -1.24 3.41
N SER A 204 -14.56 -0.71 4.58
CA SER A 204 -15.93 -0.20 4.73
C SER A 204 -16.24 1.01 3.85
N LEU A 205 -15.22 1.69 3.30
CA LEU A 205 -15.43 2.75 2.31
C LEU A 205 -15.86 2.20 0.96
N GLY A 206 -15.66 0.90 0.67
CA GLY A 206 -15.89 0.30 -0.63
C GLY A 206 -14.94 0.85 -1.71
N GLY A 207 -15.28 0.66 -2.97
CA GLY A 207 -14.42 1.05 -4.10
C GLY A 207 -13.24 0.12 -4.27
N ASP A 208 -12.06 0.69 -4.51
CA ASP A 208 -10.77 0.03 -4.71
C ASP A 208 -10.24 -0.46 -3.35
N SER A 209 -10.85 -1.54 -2.86
CA SER A 209 -10.86 -1.91 -1.43
C SER A 209 -9.56 -2.56 -0.99
N ASP A 210 -8.96 -3.38 -1.85
CA ASP A 210 -7.62 -3.95 -1.66
C ASP A 210 -6.56 -2.85 -1.65
N THR A 211 -6.56 -1.92 -2.61
CA THR A 211 -5.58 -0.82 -2.64
C THR A 211 -5.67 0.09 -1.42
N GLN A 212 -6.88 0.50 -1.04
CA GLN A 212 -7.07 1.33 0.15
C GLN A 212 -6.59 0.59 1.41
N ALA A 213 -6.99 -0.67 1.58
CA ALA A 213 -6.59 -1.47 2.73
C ALA A 213 -5.08 -1.75 2.74
N CYS A 214 -4.45 -1.92 1.58
CA CYS A 214 -3.01 -2.09 1.42
C CYS A 214 -2.23 -0.87 1.90
N ILE A 215 -2.63 0.33 1.46
CA ILE A 215 -2.05 1.60 1.92
C ILE A 215 -2.28 1.77 3.44
N THR A 216 -3.53 1.64 3.90
CA THR A 216 -3.90 1.78 5.31
C THR A 216 -3.15 0.78 6.20
N GLY A 217 -3.05 -0.48 5.77
CA GLY A 217 -2.39 -1.55 6.51
C GLY A 217 -0.88 -1.35 6.62
N GLY A 218 -0.25 -0.77 5.60
CA GLY A 218 1.16 -0.36 5.67
C GLY A 218 1.41 0.67 6.77
N ILE A 219 0.56 1.69 6.86
CA ILE A 219 0.66 2.76 7.86
C ILE A 219 0.30 2.24 9.25
N ALA A 220 -0.82 1.50 9.37
CA ALA A 220 -1.30 0.95 10.63
C ALA A 220 -0.29 -0.03 11.24
N GLN A 221 0.37 -0.87 10.43
CA GLN A 221 1.45 -1.73 10.92
C GLN A 221 2.57 -0.90 11.57
N ALA A 222 3.00 0.18 10.91
CA ALA A 222 4.08 1.02 11.42
C ALA A 222 3.69 1.72 12.72
N PHE A 223 2.44 2.18 12.83
CA PHE A 223 1.96 2.93 13.98
C PHE A 223 1.64 2.05 15.20
N TYR A 224 0.97 0.91 15.00
CA TYR A 224 0.57 0.01 16.09
C TYR A 224 1.65 -1.01 16.47
N GLY A 225 2.86 -0.89 15.93
CA GLY A 225 4.00 -1.76 16.26
C GLY A 225 3.88 -3.20 15.73
N GLY A 226 2.98 -3.46 14.79
CA GLY A 226 2.84 -4.79 14.21
C GLY A 226 1.47 -5.10 13.62
N VAL A 227 1.29 -6.37 13.27
CA VAL A 227 0.05 -6.95 12.75
C VAL A 227 -0.37 -8.07 13.70
N PRO A 228 -1.66 -8.22 14.07
CA PRO A 228 -2.09 -9.33 14.92
C PRO A 228 -1.63 -10.70 14.40
N ASN A 229 -1.15 -11.58 15.30
CA ASN A 229 -0.54 -12.86 14.93
C ASN A 229 -1.46 -13.76 14.06
N PHE A 230 -2.77 -13.74 14.32
CA PHE A 230 -3.72 -14.53 13.53
C PHE A 230 -3.82 -14.04 12.08
N ILE A 231 -3.71 -12.72 11.85
CA ILE A 231 -3.66 -12.11 10.51
C ILE A 231 -2.34 -12.47 9.82
N GLN A 232 -1.20 -12.32 10.51
CA GLN A 232 0.11 -12.71 9.97
C GLN A 232 0.13 -14.17 9.52
N LYS A 233 -0.40 -15.09 10.33
CA LYS A 233 -0.50 -16.52 9.99
C LYS A 233 -1.30 -16.76 8.72
N GLN A 234 -2.40 -16.03 8.49
CA GLN A 234 -3.18 -16.16 7.27
C GLN A 234 -2.43 -15.59 6.05
N VAL A 235 -1.76 -14.44 6.19
CA VAL A 235 -0.90 -13.88 5.13
C VAL A 235 0.13 -14.91 4.67
N PHE A 236 0.93 -15.47 5.59
CA PHE A 236 1.96 -16.46 5.22
C PHE A 236 1.41 -17.81 4.77
N LYS A 237 0.12 -18.09 4.99
CA LYS A 237 -0.55 -19.26 4.41
C LYS A 237 -0.97 -19.00 2.96
N ILE A 238 -1.38 -17.78 2.63
CA ILE A 238 -1.88 -17.38 1.31
C ILE A 238 -0.74 -17.05 0.35
N LEU A 239 0.33 -16.41 0.83
CA LEU A 239 1.51 -16.15 0.02
C LEU A 239 2.15 -17.46 -0.45
N ASP A 240 2.52 -17.52 -1.73
CA ASP A 240 3.30 -18.62 -2.27
C ASP A 240 4.75 -18.60 -1.76
N LYS A 241 5.55 -19.61 -2.15
CA LYS A 241 6.95 -19.68 -1.71
C LYS A 241 7.77 -18.46 -2.16
N ARG A 242 7.61 -18.00 -3.40
CA ARG A 242 8.46 -16.95 -3.98
C ARG A 242 8.22 -15.61 -3.30
N LEU A 243 6.96 -15.25 -3.05
CA LEU A 243 6.63 -14.02 -2.32
C LEU A 243 7.10 -14.10 -0.86
N ARG A 244 6.97 -15.27 -0.22
CA ARG A 244 7.45 -15.48 1.16
C ARG A 244 8.97 -15.37 1.30
N ASP A 245 9.71 -15.95 0.36
CA ASP A 245 11.18 -15.96 0.36
C ASP A 245 11.80 -14.54 0.33
N ILE A 246 11.05 -13.51 -0.08
CA ILE A 246 11.44 -12.10 0.03
C ILE A 246 10.78 -11.40 1.21
N THR A 247 9.52 -11.72 1.47
CA THR A 247 8.73 -11.11 2.55
C THR A 247 9.39 -11.34 3.92
N GLU A 248 9.83 -12.58 4.18
CA GLU A 248 10.42 -12.96 5.46
C GLU A 248 11.78 -12.27 5.71
N PRO A 249 12.78 -12.30 4.80
CA PRO A 249 14.03 -11.58 5.00
C PRO A 249 13.86 -10.05 5.11
N PHE A 250 12.94 -9.46 4.33
CA PHE A 250 12.67 -8.03 4.46
C PHE A 250 12.09 -7.70 5.85
N ALA A 251 11.11 -8.49 6.31
CA ALA A 251 10.52 -8.32 7.63
C ALA A 251 11.56 -8.48 8.74
N ALA A 252 12.40 -9.52 8.67
CA ALA A 252 13.47 -9.75 9.63
C ALA A 252 14.48 -8.59 9.69
N LYS A 253 14.79 -7.97 8.54
CA LYS A 253 15.78 -6.89 8.46
C LYS A 253 15.23 -5.53 8.89
N TYR A 254 14.00 -5.20 8.51
CA TYR A 254 13.48 -3.83 8.63
C TYR A 254 12.27 -3.69 9.55
N LEU A 255 11.64 -4.79 9.95
CA LEU A 255 10.41 -4.78 10.77
C LEU A 255 10.62 -5.46 12.15
N ALA A 256 11.73 -6.18 12.35
CA ALA A 256 12.05 -6.78 13.64
C ALA A 256 12.65 -5.73 14.58
N GLY A 257 11.87 -5.33 15.60
CA GLY A 257 12.37 -4.58 16.77
C GLY A 257 12.53 -3.08 16.58
N LYS A 258 11.53 -2.33 17.07
CA LYS A 258 11.72 -1.23 18.03
C LYS A 258 10.60 -1.31 19.06
#